data_AF-A0A0F9KT02-F1
#
_entry.id   AF-A0A0F9KT02-F1
#
_cell.length_a   1.000
_cell.length_b   1.000
_cell.length_c   1.000
_cell.angle_alpha   90.00
_cell.angle_beta   90.00
_cell.angle_gamma   90.00
#
_symmetry.space_group_name_H-M   'P 1'
#
loop_
_entity.id
_entity.type
_entity.pdbx_description
1 polymer ?
#
loop_
_entity_poly.entity_id
_entity_poly.type
_entity_poly.pdbx_seq_one_letter_code
_entity_poly.pdbx_strand_id
1 'polypeptide(L)' 'MSPLTAKGEKIKRAMIKQYGKEKGEEIFFKSEQSGKIKGVKKHG' A
#
# COMPACT_ATOMS: atom_id res chain seq x y z
N MET A 1 0.40 5.33 12.60
CA MET A 1 -0.27 4.79 11.41
C MET A 1 -0.19 5.86 10.31
N SER A 2 0.63 5.69 9.27
CA SER A 2 0.72 6.71 8.21
C SER A 2 -0.59 6.78 7.41
N PRO A 3 -1.17 7.98 7.17
CA PRO A 3 -2.40 8.08 6.41
C PRO A 3 -2.17 7.74 4.92
N LEU A 4 -2.93 6.78 4.41
CA LEU A 4 -2.94 6.45 2.98
C LEU A 4 -3.87 7.39 2.21
N THR A 5 -3.56 7.59 0.94
CA THR A 5 -4.52 8.21 0.01
C THR A 5 -5.61 7.20 -0.36
N ALA A 6 -6.72 7.66 -0.91
CA ALA A 6 -7.77 6.76 -1.42
C ALA A 6 -7.22 5.76 -2.46
N LYS A 7 -6.20 6.17 -3.23
CA LYS A 7 -5.45 5.28 -4.14
C LYS A 7 -4.64 4.24 -3.37
N GLY A 8 -3.90 4.66 -2.34
CA GLY A 8 -3.13 3.76 -1.48
C GLY A 8 -3.99 2.73 -0.79
N GLU A 9 -5.17 3.12 -0.28
CA GLU A 9 -6.11 2.19 0.32
C GLU A 9 -6.65 1.14 -0.68
N LYS A 10 -7.01 1.56 -1.90
CA LYS A 10 -7.47 0.63 -2.94
C LYS A 10 -6.39 -0.41 -3.28
N ILE A 11 -5.16 0.03 -3.47
CA ILE A 11 -4.03 -0.85 -3.78
C ILE A 11 -3.74 -1.78 -2.60
N LYS A 12 -3.73 -1.26 -1.38
CA LYS A 12 -3.53 -2.07 -0.17
C LYS A 12 -4.60 -3.16 -0.03
N ARG A 13 -5.88 -2.81 -0.25
CA ARG A 13 -6.99 -3.80 -0.23
C ARG A 13 -6.85 -4.84 -1.32
N ALA A 14 -6.46 -4.45 -2.54
CA ALA A 14 -6.23 -5.39 -3.63
C ALA A 14 -5.06 -6.35 -3.32
N MET A 15 -3.96 -5.83 -2.77
CA MET A 15 -2.81 -6.62 -2.33
C MET A 15 -3.18 -7.60 -1.23
N ILE A 16 -3.94 -7.16 -0.22
CA ILE A 16 -4.45 -8.02 0.85
C ILE A 16 -5.37 -9.11 0.30
N LYS A 17 -6.25 -8.77 -0.65
CA LYS A 17 -7.15 -9.74 -1.28
C LYS A 17 -6.39 -10.78 -2.12
N GLN A 18 -5.31 -10.39 -2.76
CA GLN A 18 -4.53 -11.25 -3.64
C GLN A 18 -3.52 -12.12 -2.89
N TYR A 19 -2.83 -11.56 -1.89
CA TYR A 19 -1.71 -12.21 -1.21
C TYR A 19 -2.01 -12.60 0.24
N GLY A 20 -3.13 -12.16 0.80
CA GLY A 20 -3.47 -12.30 2.22
C GLY A 20 -3.07 -11.08 3.04
N LYS A 21 -3.56 -11.02 4.27
CA LYS A 21 -3.42 -9.84 5.15
C LYS A 21 -1.96 -9.49 5.40
N GLU A 22 -1.14 -10.44 5.84
CA GLU A 22 0.27 -10.22 6.16
C GLU A 22 1.12 -9.91 4.92
N LYS A 23 1.10 -10.80 3.92
CA LYS A 23 1.88 -10.60 2.68
C LYS A 23 1.43 -9.39 1.88
N GLY A 24 0.12 -9.12 1.81
CA GLY A 24 -0.41 -7.98 1.07
C GLY A 24 0.02 -6.64 1.67
N GLU A 25 0.08 -6.55 3.00
CA GLU A 25 0.64 -5.38 3.68
C GLU A 25 2.15 -5.27 3.43
N GLU A 26 2.90 -6.36 3.56
CA GLU A 26 4.35 -6.36 3.35
C GLU A 26 4.73 -5.94 1.92
N ILE A 27 4.06 -6.49 0.91
CA ILE A 27 4.28 -6.16 -0.51
C ILE A 27 3.89 -4.70 -0.78
N PHE A 28 2.81 -4.21 -0.17
CA PHE A 28 2.39 -2.82 -0.30
C PHE A 28 3.48 -1.86 0.22
N PHE A 29 3.97 -2.07 1.45
CA PHE A 29 5.01 -1.22 2.03
C PHE A 29 6.34 -1.33 1.26
N LYS A 30 6.75 -2.53 0.83
CA LYS A 30 7.94 -2.70 -0.04
C LYS A 30 7.78 -2.00 -1.38
N SER A 31 6.59 -2.07 -1.99
CA SER A 31 6.30 -1.39 -3.27
C SER A 31 6.29 0.13 -3.12
N GLU A 32 5.83 0.62 -1.97
CA GLU A 32 5.86 2.04 -1.62
C GLU A 32 7.31 2.53 -1.44
N GLN A 33 8.09 1.84 -0.58
CA GLN A 33 9.49 2.20 -0.32
C GLN A 33 10.37 2.10 -1.57
N SER A 34 10.13 1.09 -2.43
CA SER A 34 10.84 0.95 -3.71
C SER A 34 10.43 1.99 -4.75
N GLY A 35 9.45 2.85 -4.47
CA GLY A 35 8.98 3.90 -5.38
C GLY A 35 8.17 3.36 -6.57
N LYS A 36 7.80 2.07 -6.58
CA LYS A 36 6.92 1.46 -7.60
C LYS A 36 5.51 2.01 -7.53
N ILE A 37 4.99 2.25 -6.32
CA ILE A 37 3.68 2.86 -6.11
C ILE A 37 3.82 4.25 -5.48
N LYS A 38 3.82 5.28 -6.33
CA LYS A 38 3.89 6.69 -5.91
C LYS A 38 2.49 7.25 -5.60
N GLY A 39 2.43 8.20 -4.66
CA GLY A 39 1.19 8.90 -4.28
C GLY A 39 0.21 8.05 -3.48
N VAL A 40 0.70 6.99 -2.82
CA VAL A 40 -0.13 6.10 -1.97
C VAL A 40 -0.13 6.49 -0.50
N LYS A 41 0.91 7.15 -0.01
CA LYS A 41 0.92 7.86 1.28
C LYS A 41 0.53 9.32 1.08
N LYS A 42 -0.30 9.85 1.99
CA LYS A 42 -0.43 11.29 2.16
C LYS A 42 0.88 11.80 2.76
N HIS A 43 1.63 12.57 1.99
CA HIS A 43 2.59 13.51 2.57
C HIS A 43 1.75 14.72 2.97
N GLY A 44 1.78 15.06 4.26
CA GLY A 44 1.20 16.32 4.74
C GLY A 44 1.95 17.50 4.17
#